data_AF-A0A2W4W0N8-F1
#
_entry.id   AF-A0A2W4W0N8-F1
#
_cell.length_a   1.000
_cell.length_b   1.000
_cell.length_c   1.000
_cell.angle_alpha   90.00
_cell.angle_beta   90.00
_cell.angle_gamma   90.00
#
_symmetry.space_group_name_H-M   'P 1'
#
loop_
_entity.id
_entity.type
_entity.pdbx_description
1 polymer ?
#
loop_
_entity_poly.entity_id
_entity_poly.type
_entity_poly.pdbx_seq_one_letter_code
_entity_poly.pdbx_strand_id
1 'polypeptide(L)'
;MVVRDHEQLSVVRQCALLGLARSSVYYHPQGPSAEELSLLRLLDEQYLETPFYGSRRMTVVLRQQGYPVNRKRVQRLMRQLGIEAIYPKPRLSQRHPDHQVFPYLLRGVSIKQANQVWCTDITYLPVLKGHFYWVAVMDWYSRKVLAWAISNTMEVTFCIEALQRALARYGSPQIVNSDQGAQFTATAFTDCLKAADIAISMDGRGRYLDNIFIERLWRSIKYELIYLTAFDNGLHLSREVNRWFDWYNRVCQPVCVKRGIVTWGTCLQTQ
;
A
#
# COMPACT_ATOMS: atom_id res chain seq x y z
N MET A 1 -31.53 -33.63 -23.03
CA MET A 1 -31.81 -32.71 -24.17
C MET A 1 -33.32 -32.53 -24.24
N VAL A 2 -33.84 -31.30 -24.36
CA VAL A 2 -35.30 -31.03 -24.45
C VAL A 2 -35.73 -31.05 -25.92
N VAL A 3 -36.76 -31.82 -26.25
CA VAL A 3 -37.28 -32.01 -27.61
C VAL A 3 -38.68 -31.41 -27.70
N ARG A 4 -38.91 -30.49 -28.64
CA ARG A 4 -40.15 -29.68 -28.72
C ARG A 4 -41.37 -30.50 -29.16
N ASP A 5 -41.17 -31.49 -30.04
CA ASP A 5 -42.23 -32.31 -30.64
C ASP A 5 -42.27 -33.74 -30.07
N HIS A 6 -42.02 -33.88 -28.77
CA HIS A 6 -42.02 -35.20 -28.13
C HIS A 6 -43.46 -35.67 -27.88
N GLU A 7 -43.87 -36.77 -28.52
CA GLU A 7 -45.25 -37.28 -28.55
C GLU A 7 -45.87 -37.48 -27.16
N GLN A 8 -45.08 -37.87 -26.16
CA GLN A 8 -45.58 -38.25 -24.83
C GLN A 8 -45.25 -37.26 -23.69
N LEU A 9 -44.35 -36.29 -23.91
CA LEU A 9 -43.83 -35.45 -22.82
C LEU A 9 -43.81 -33.99 -23.23
N SER A 10 -44.59 -33.16 -22.54
CA SER A 10 -44.56 -31.71 -22.74
C SER A 10 -43.19 -31.13 -22.38
N VAL A 11 -42.81 -30.03 -23.03
CA VAL A 11 -41.58 -29.28 -22.73
C VAL A 11 -41.46 -28.95 -21.23
N VAL A 12 -42.58 -28.69 -20.55
CA VAL A 12 -42.64 -28.44 -19.10
C VAL A 12 -42.20 -29.67 -18.31
N ARG A 13 -42.72 -30.86 -18.65
CA ARG A 13 -42.37 -32.12 -17.99
C ARG A 13 -40.91 -32.47 -18.23
N GLN A 14 -40.40 -32.27 -19.44
CA GLN A 14 -39.00 -32.49 -19.78
C GLN A 14 -38.06 -31.55 -19.01
N CYS A 15 -38.43 -30.28 -18.86
CA CYS A 15 -37.67 -29.31 -18.03
C CYS A 15 -37.62 -29.73 -16.56
N ALA A 16 -38.75 -30.17 -16.00
CA ALA A 16 -38.82 -30.63 -14.61
C ALA A 16 -37.96 -31.88 -14.38
N LEU A 17 -38.00 -32.85 -15.29
CA LEU A 17 -37.19 -34.08 -15.21
C LEU A 17 -35.68 -33.80 -15.33
N LEU A 18 -35.30 -32.79 -16.12
CA LEU A 18 -33.90 -32.40 -16.32
C LEU A 18 -33.41 -31.34 -15.32
N GLY A 19 -34.27 -30.87 -14.40
CA GLY A 19 -33.91 -29.81 -13.45
C GLY A 19 -33.61 -28.46 -14.11
N LEU A 20 -34.16 -28.20 -15.30
CA LEU A 20 -33.92 -26.97 -16.07
C LEU A 20 -35.08 -25.99 -15.90
N ALA A 21 -34.76 -24.69 -15.82
CA ALA A 21 -35.76 -23.64 -15.93
C ALA A 21 -36.30 -23.57 -17.37
N ARG A 22 -37.63 -23.47 -17.52
CA ARG A 22 -38.30 -23.42 -18.84
C ARG A 22 -37.78 -22.27 -19.73
N SER A 23 -37.43 -21.13 -19.14
CA SER A 23 -36.88 -19.96 -19.85
C SER A 23 -35.59 -20.28 -20.59
N SER A 24 -34.77 -21.20 -20.08
CA SER A 24 -33.51 -21.61 -20.69
C SER A 24 -33.69 -22.37 -22.02
N VAL A 25 -34.86 -22.98 -22.25
CA VAL A 25 -35.16 -23.74 -23.49
C VAL A 25 -35.43 -22.82 -24.69
N TYR A 26 -35.88 -21.59 -24.43
CA TYR A 26 -36.15 -20.59 -25.46
C TYR A 26 -35.03 -19.56 -25.59
N TYR A 27 -34.07 -19.57 -24.66
CA TYR A 27 -32.93 -18.67 -24.69
C TYR A 27 -31.93 -19.11 -25.76
N HIS A 28 -31.81 -18.30 -26.82
CA HIS A 28 -30.70 -18.42 -27.74
C HIS A 28 -29.55 -17.55 -27.24
N PRO A 29 -28.38 -18.12 -26.90
CA PRO A 29 -27.24 -17.33 -26.48
C PRO A 29 -26.82 -16.40 -27.62
N GLN A 30 -26.97 -15.09 -27.40
CA GLN A 30 -26.39 -14.10 -28.29
C GLN A 30 -24.89 -14.01 -28.01
N GLY A 31 -24.08 -14.17 -29.05
CA GLY A 31 -22.64 -13.95 -28.97
C GLY A 31 -22.31 -12.47 -28.66
N PRO A 32 -21.06 -12.17 -28.29
CA PRO A 32 -20.63 -10.80 -28.06
C PRO A 32 -20.85 -9.96 -29.32
N SER A 33 -21.42 -8.75 -29.15
CA SER A 33 -21.59 -7.81 -30.26
C SER A 33 -20.23 -7.34 -30.81
N ALA A 34 -20.20 -6.81 -32.03
CA ALA A 34 -18.99 -6.23 -32.62
C ALA A 34 -18.38 -5.12 -31.74
N GLU A 35 -19.24 -4.33 -31.08
CA GLU A 35 -18.83 -3.33 -30.09
C GLU A 35 -18.17 -3.98 -28.87
N GLU A 36 -18.74 -5.08 -28.37
CA GLU A 36 -18.17 -5.82 -27.23
C GLU A 36 -16.80 -6.42 -27.58
N LEU A 37 -16.65 -7.02 -28.75
CA LEU A 37 -15.36 -7.53 -29.24
C LEU A 37 -14.31 -6.41 -29.36
N SER A 38 -14.72 -5.24 -29.85
CA SER A 38 -13.84 -4.07 -29.95
C SER A 38 -13.37 -3.60 -28.57
N LEU A 39 -14.29 -3.54 -27.60
CA LEU A 39 -13.95 -3.17 -26.22
C LEU A 39 -13.06 -4.21 -25.53
N LEU A 40 -13.26 -5.50 -25.80
CA LEU A 40 -12.40 -6.56 -25.28
C LEU A 40 -10.96 -6.40 -25.79
N ARG A 41 -10.80 -6.15 -27.10
CA ARG A 41 -9.49 -5.90 -27.71
C ARG A 41 -8.79 -4.67 -27.11
N LEU A 42 -9.50 -3.56 -26.99
CA LEU A 42 -8.95 -2.33 -26.39
C LEU A 42 -8.57 -2.52 -24.92
N LEU A 43 -9.35 -3.29 -24.16
CA LEU A 43 -9.03 -3.61 -22.78
C LEU A 43 -7.77 -4.48 -22.67
N ASP A 44 -7.60 -5.45 -23.57
CA ASP A 44 -6.43 -6.31 -23.61
C ASP A 44 -5.16 -5.53 -23.98
N GLU A 45 -5.22 -4.74 -25.06
CA GLU A 45 -4.13 -3.85 -25.50
C GLU A 45 -3.75 -2.84 -24.40
N GLN A 46 -4.74 -2.19 -23.78
CA GLN A 46 -4.49 -1.24 -22.68
C GLN A 46 -3.92 -1.93 -21.44
N TYR A 47 -4.29 -3.19 -21.19
CA TYR A 47 -3.79 -3.94 -20.05
C TYR A 47 -2.32 -4.34 -20.21
N LEU A 48 -1.86 -4.63 -21.44
CA LEU A 48 -0.44 -4.87 -21.73
C LEU A 48 0.42 -3.65 -21.40
N GLU A 49 -0.07 -2.45 -21.71
CA GLU A 49 0.61 -1.18 -21.39
C GLU A 49 0.49 -0.80 -19.90
N THR A 50 -0.65 -1.12 -19.29
CA THR A 50 -0.99 -0.67 -17.92
C THR A 50 -1.56 -1.79 -17.05
N PRO A 51 -0.77 -2.82 -16.72
CA PRO A 51 -1.25 -3.98 -15.97
C PRO A 51 -1.76 -3.64 -14.56
N PHE A 52 -1.41 -2.46 -14.03
CA PHE A 52 -1.85 -1.94 -12.73
C PHE A 52 -3.18 -1.14 -12.80
N TYR A 53 -3.82 -1.01 -13.96
CA TYR A 53 -5.09 -0.30 -14.10
C TYR A 53 -6.29 -1.19 -13.75
N GLY A 54 -6.95 -0.87 -12.65
CA GLY A 54 -8.24 -1.49 -12.29
C GLY A 54 -9.40 -0.92 -13.11
N SER A 55 -10.58 -1.56 -12.98
CA SER A 55 -11.82 -1.17 -13.67
C SER A 55 -12.13 0.33 -13.65
N ARG A 56 -11.76 1.05 -12.57
CA ARG A 56 -11.94 2.51 -12.48
C ARG A 56 -11.11 3.27 -13.52
N ARG A 57 -9.81 2.97 -13.63
CA ARG A 57 -8.91 3.65 -14.57
C ARG A 57 -9.16 3.19 -16.00
N MET A 58 -9.38 1.90 -16.21
CA MET A 58 -9.80 1.37 -17.51
C MET A 58 -11.07 2.05 -18.04
N THR A 59 -12.04 2.35 -17.16
CA THR A 59 -13.24 3.11 -17.56
C THR A 59 -12.92 4.54 -18.00
N VAL A 60 -11.97 5.21 -17.36
CA VAL A 60 -11.57 6.58 -17.73
C VAL A 60 -10.88 6.57 -19.09
N VAL A 61 -9.95 5.65 -19.32
CA VAL A 61 -9.22 5.52 -20.59
C VAL A 61 -10.18 5.28 -21.75
N LEU A 62 -11.08 4.30 -21.63
CA LEU A 62 -12.05 4.01 -22.69
C LEU A 62 -12.99 5.20 -22.96
N ARG A 63 -13.37 5.96 -21.93
CA ARG A 63 -14.17 7.18 -22.12
C ARG A 63 -13.41 8.29 -22.83
N GLN A 64 -12.13 8.46 -22.53
CA GLN A 64 -11.26 9.41 -23.21
C GLN A 64 -11.07 9.05 -24.69
N GLN A 65 -11.11 7.75 -25.02
CA GLN A 65 -11.10 7.23 -26.38
C GLN A 65 -12.47 7.28 -27.08
N GLY A 66 -13.49 7.88 -26.45
CA GLY A 66 -14.82 8.08 -27.04
C GLY A 66 -15.85 6.99 -26.77
N TYR A 67 -15.53 5.97 -25.97
CA TYR A 67 -16.47 4.88 -25.66
C TYR A 67 -17.33 5.23 -24.43
N PRO A 68 -18.66 5.33 -24.55
CA PRO A 68 -19.56 5.64 -23.43
C PRO A 68 -19.81 4.41 -22.54
N VAL A 69 -18.74 3.90 -21.89
CA VAL A 69 -18.79 2.71 -21.04
C VAL A 69 -18.99 3.07 -19.57
N ASN A 70 -19.66 2.17 -18.84
CA ASN A 70 -19.78 2.24 -17.39
C ASN A 70 -18.84 1.25 -16.70
N ARG A 71 -18.54 1.50 -15.43
CA ARG A 71 -17.59 0.68 -14.65
C ARG A 71 -18.03 -0.79 -14.52
N LYS A 72 -19.33 -1.06 -14.40
CA LYS A 72 -19.85 -2.44 -14.27
C LYS A 72 -19.60 -3.24 -15.55
N ARG A 73 -19.77 -2.61 -16.72
CA ARG A 73 -19.49 -3.18 -18.04
C ARG A 73 -18.00 -3.49 -18.18
N VAL A 74 -17.13 -2.53 -17.88
CA VAL A 74 -15.67 -2.73 -17.90
C VAL A 74 -15.25 -3.86 -16.96
N GLN A 75 -15.80 -3.91 -15.73
CA GLN A 75 -15.51 -4.98 -14.78
C GLN A 75 -15.95 -6.37 -15.29
N ARG A 76 -17.10 -6.47 -15.97
CA ARG A 76 -17.56 -7.71 -16.61
C ARG A 76 -16.60 -8.15 -17.72
N LEU A 77 -16.20 -7.23 -18.60
CA LEU A 77 -15.31 -7.52 -19.72
C LEU A 77 -13.91 -7.93 -19.25
N MET A 78 -13.34 -7.23 -18.27
CA MET A 78 -12.07 -7.62 -17.64
C MET A 78 -12.15 -9.05 -17.05
N ARG A 79 -13.27 -9.42 -16.41
CA ARG A 79 -13.47 -10.80 -15.93
C ARG A 79 -13.56 -11.83 -17.05
N GLN A 80 -14.17 -11.48 -18.19
CA GLN A 80 -14.24 -12.36 -19.36
C GLN A 80 -12.85 -12.60 -19.98
N LEU A 81 -11.99 -11.58 -19.97
CA LEU A 81 -10.59 -11.69 -20.41
C LEU A 81 -9.67 -12.38 -19.38
N GLY A 82 -10.14 -12.59 -18.15
CA GLY A 82 -9.30 -13.12 -17.07
C GLY A 82 -8.25 -12.13 -16.56
N ILE A 83 -8.39 -10.84 -16.87
CA ILE A 83 -7.45 -9.79 -16.47
C ILE A 83 -7.91 -9.08 -15.19
N GLU A 84 -6.98 -8.89 -14.25
CA GLU A 84 -7.19 -8.10 -13.04
C GLU A 84 -6.01 -7.16 -12.84
N ALA A 85 -6.24 -6.00 -12.21
CA ALA A 85 -5.14 -5.09 -11.95
C ALA A 85 -4.08 -5.76 -11.07
N ILE A 86 -2.85 -5.79 -11.56
CA ILE A 86 -1.69 -6.28 -10.83
C ILE A 86 -1.24 -5.16 -9.90
N TYR A 87 -1.64 -5.27 -8.64
CA TYR A 87 -1.15 -4.46 -7.53
C TYR A 87 -0.90 -5.35 -6.32
N PRO A 88 -0.01 -4.97 -5.39
CA PRO A 88 0.18 -5.70 -4.15
C PRO A 88 -1.16 -5.83 -3.41
N LYS A 89 -1.70 -7.05 -3.30
CA LYS A 89 -2.94 -7.30 -2.57
C LYS A 89 -2.67 -7.01 -1.08
N PRO A 90 -3.54 -6.24 -0.38
CA PRO A 90 -3.33 -5.95 1.03
C PRO A 90 -3.47 -7.24 1.84
N ARG A 91 -2.37 -7.70 2.45
CA ARG A 91 -2.24 -8.72 3.54
C ARG A 91 -0.81 -9.28 3.61
N LEU A 92 0.24 -8.44 3.54
CA LEU A 92 1.63 -8.93 3.61
C LEU A 92 2.12 -9.22 5.05
N SER A 93 1.35 -8.86 6.07
CA SER A 93 1.67 -9.23 7.47
C SER A 93 0.38 -9.43 8.26
N GLN A 94 -0.11 -10.66 8.34
CA GLN A 94 -1.09 -10.99 9.38
C GLN A 94 -0.33 -11.12 10.69
N ARG A 95 -0.75 -10.34 11.70
CA ARG A 95 -0.22 -10.44 13.07
C ARG A 95 -0.43 -11.86 13.60
N HIS A 96 0.50 -12.35 14.41
CA HIS A 96 0.27 -13.57 15.17
C HIS A 96 -0.85 -13.30 16.19
N PRO A 97 -1.80 -14.24 16.42
CA PRO A 97 -2.89 -14.05 17.38
C PRO A 97 -2.42 -13.66 18.78
N ASP A 98 -1.23 -14.12 19.18
CA ASP A 98 -0.68 -13.95 20.53
C ASP A 98 0.00 -12.60 20.78
N HIS A 99 0.18 -11.78 19.74
CA HIS A 99 0.85 -10.49 19.93
C HIS A 99 -0.08 -9.46 20.57
N GLN A 100 0.39 -8.88 21.68
CA GLN A 100 -0.34 -7.86 22.43
C GLN A 100 -0.52 -6.58 21.61
N VAL A 101 -1.76 -6.09 21.54
CA VAL A 101 -2.08 -4.79 20.92
C VAL A 101 -2.11 -3.73 22.02
N PHE A 102 -1.35 -2.66 21.82
CA PHE A 102 -1.29 -1.54 22.76
C PHE A 102 -2.36 -0.48 22.42
N PRO A 103 -2.86 0.26 23.43
CA PRO A 103 -3.82 1.33 23.19
C PRO A 103 -3.18 2.46 22.38
N TYR A 104 -4.00 3.18 21.63
CA TYR A 104 -3.58 4.38 20.92
C TYR A 104 -3.50 5.57 21.89
N LEU A 105 -2.31 6.14 22.09
CA LEU A 105 -2.05 7.15 23.11
C LEU A 105 -2.05 8.59 22.58
N LEU A 106 -2.02 8.80 21.26
CA LEU A 106 -1.87 10.15 20.68
C LEU A 106 -3.18 10.97 20.64
N ARG A 107 -4.30 10.42 21.14
CA ARG A 107 -5.59 11.12 21.12
C ARG A 107 -5.57 12.31 22.07
N GLY A 108 -5.71 13.52 21.52
CA GLY A 108 -5.72 14.76 22.30
C GLY A 108 -4.33 15.16 22.83
N VAL A 109 -3.27 14.49 22.39
CA VAL A 109 -1.90 14.83 22.77
C VAL A 109 -1.42 16.00 21.91
N SER A 110 -1.12 17.12 22.57
CA SER A 110 -0.42 18.23 21.93
C SER A 110 1.09 17.97 21.97
N ILE A 111 1.69 17.77 20.80
CA ILE A 111 3.12 17.52 20.64
C ILE A 111 3.85 18.86 20.53
N LYS A 112 4.61 19.22 21.57
CA LYS A 112 5.18 20.56 21.75
C LYS A 112 6.70 20.60 21.74
N GLN A 113 7.36 19.44 21.82
CA GLN A 113 8.82 19.36 21.87
C GLN A 113 9.35 18.08 21.22
N ALA A 114 10.63 18.10 20.84
CA ALA A 114 11.34 16.93 20.35
C ALA A 114 11.39 15.85 21.43
N ASN A 115 11.44 14.57 21.01
CA ASN A 115 11.43 13.39 21.86
C ASN A 115 10.15 13.22 22.72
N GLN A 116 9.08 13.96 22.43
CA GLN A 116 7.79 13.66 23.04
C GLN A 116 7.16 12.44 22.38
N VAL A 117 7.17 12.39 21.05
CA VAL A 117 6.60 11.28 20.28
C VAL A 117 7.55 10.95 19.14
N TRP A 118 7.92 9.68 19.02
CA TRP A 118 8.55 9.14 17.82
C TRP A 118 7.55 8.28 17.06
N CYS A 119 7.67 8.22 15.74
CA CYS A 119 6.98 7.24 14.91
C CYS A 119 7.96 6.31 14.21
N THR A 120 7.50 5.09 13.95
CA THR A 120 8.24 4.07 13.21
C THR A 120 7.32 3.34 12.24
N ASP A 121 7.83 3.03 11.06
CA ASP A 121 7.10 2.34 10.01
C ASP A 121 8.06 1.56 9.11
N ILE A 122 7.56 0.51 8.46
CA ILE A 122 8.31 -0.30 7.49
C ILE A 122 7.70 -0.09 6.11
N THR A 123 8.54 0.21 5.13
CA THR A 123 8.13 0.26 3.73
C THR A 123 8.89 -0.74 2.88
N TYR A 124 8.26 -1.11 1.77
CA TYR A 124 8.87 -1.87 0.70
C TYR A 124 9.65 -0.94 -0.23
N LEU A 125 10.87 -1.36 -0.56
CA LEU A 125 11.80 -0.68 -1.43
C LEU A 125 12.03 -1.51 -2.70
N PRO A 126 11.37 -1.18 -3.83
CA PRO A 126 11.58 -1.87 -5.10
C PRO A 126 12.97 -1.55 -5.65
N VAL A 127 13.70 -2.57 -6.10
CA VAL A 127 14.93 -2.42 -6.89
C VAL A 127 14.82 -3.28 -8.16
N LEU A 128 15.69 -3.03 -9.15
CA LEU A 128 15.69 -3.74 -10.44
C LEU A 128 15.68 -5.27 -10.30
N LYS A 129 16.38 -5.81 -9.30
CA LYS A 129 16.46 -7.25 -9.01
C LYS A 129 15.98 -7.55 -7.59
N GLY A 130 14.66 -7.51 -7.41
CA GLY A 130 14.00 -7.86 -6.15
C GLY A 130 13.67 -6.64 -5.28
N HIS A 131 13.79 -6.79 -3.97
CA HIS A 131 13.37 -5.77 -3.05
C HIS A 131 14.06 -5.83 -1.70
N PHE A 132 14.00 -4.69 -1.03
CA PHE A 132 14.41 -4.57 0.36
C PHE A 132 13.23 -4.08 1.20
N TYR A 133 13.32 -4.35 2.49
CA TYR A 133 12.49 -3.78 3.54
C TYR A 133 13.26 -2.66 4.20
N TRP A 134 12.54 -1.64 4.59
CA TRP A 134 13.16 -0.45 5.12
C TRP A 134 12.33 0.14 6.25
N VAL A 135 12.96 0.30 7.41
CA VAL A 135 12.39 0.94 8.59
C VAL A 135 13.03 2.31 8.80
N ALA A 136 12.22 3.26 9.25
CA ALA A 136 12.70 4.55 9.73
C ALA A 136 12.08 4.85 11.10
N VAL A 137 12.87 5.50 11.95
CA VAL A 137 12.43 6.07 13.22
C VAL A 137 12.52 7.58 13.08
N MET A 138 11.39 8.28 13.24
CA MET A 138 11.27 9.72 13.05
C MET A 138 10.70 10.39 14.30
N ASP A 139 11.24 11.56 14.67
CA ASP A 139 10.64 12.41 15.69
C ASP A 139 9.46 13.18 15.12
N TRP A 140 8.31 13.11 15.79
CA TRP A 140 7.09 13.78 15.34
C TRP A 140 7.22 15.30 15.42
N TYR A 141 7.82 15.87 16.46
CA TYR A 141 7.84 17.33 16.59
C TYR A 141 8.73 17.97 15.51
N SER A 142 9.97 17.52 15.44
CA SER A 142 11.01 18.08 14.59
C SER A 142 10.98 17.58 13.16
N ARG A 143 10.26 16.49 12.86
CA ARG A 143 10.26 15.78 11.56
C ARG A 143 11.61 15.18 11.17
N LYS A 144 12.54 15.12 12.12
CA LYS A 144 13.87 14.58 11.92
C LYS A 144 13.81 13.06 11.87
N VAL A 145 14.46 12.47 10.88
CA VAL A 145 14.69 11.02 10.84
C VAL A 145 15.87 10.73 11.75
N LEU A 146 15.61 10.02 12.84
CA LEU A 146 16.58 9.75 13.90
C LEU A 146 17.49 8.58 13.53
N ALA A 147 16.90 7.51 13.00
CA ALA A 147 17.61 6.34 12.53
C ALA A 147 16.79 5.61 11.46
N TRP A 148 17.46 4.78 10.67
CA TRP A 148 16.83 3.95 9.65
C TRP A 148 17.71 2.73 9.35
N ALA A 149 17.12 1.63 8.88
CA ALA A 149 17.82 0.40 8.53
C ALA A 149 17.20 -0.29 7.32
N ILE A 150 18.02 -0.83 6.43
CA ILE A 150 17.58 -1.62 5.27
C ILE A 150 17.89 -3.09 5.53
N SER A 151 16.94 -3.97 5.21
CA SER A 151 17.13 -5.42 5.24
C SER A 151 16.58 -6.06 3.97
N ASN A 152 17.14 -7.18 3.54
CA ASN A 152 16.56 -8.03 2.49
C ASN A 152 15.50 -9.01 3.05
N THR A 153 15.38 -9.13 4.37
CA THR A 153 14.36 -9.94 5.06
C THR A 153 13.40 -9.05 5.86
N MET A 154 12.20 -9.56 6.10
CA MET A 154 11.15 -8.84 6.86
C MET A 154 11.22 -9.15 8.37
N GLU A 155 12.42 -9.46 8.87
CA GLU A 155 12.67 -9.81 10.28
C GLU A 155 12.56 -8.60 11.21
N VAL A 156 12.27 -8.82 12.49
CA VAL A 156 12.16 -7.72 13.47
C VAL A 156 13.53 -7.11 13.86
N THR A 157 14.61 -7.84 13.62
CA THR A 157 15.99 -7.50 14.03
C THR A 157 16.42 -6.11 13.55
N PHE A 158 16.27 -5.81 12.25
CA PHE A 158 16.67 -4.51 11.70
C PHE A 158 15.81 -3.35 12.23
N CYS A 159 14.56 -3.62 12.64
CA CYS A 159 13.70 -2.63 13.30
C CYS A 159 14.22 -2.28 14.70
N ILE A 160 14.64 -3.29 15.45
CA ILE A 160 15.25 -3.13 16.77
C ILE A 160 16.58 -2.37 16.65
N GLU A 161 17.42 -2.71 15.68
CA GLU A 161 18.70 -2.01 15.45
C GLU A 161 18.52 -0.53 15.12
N ALA A 162 17.52 -0.18 14.30
CA ALA A 162 17.19 1.21 14.02
C ALA A 162 16.72 1.94 15.28
N LEU A 163 15.83 1.32 16.06
CA LEU A 163 15.34 1.88 17.32
C LEU A 163 16.47 2.08 18.34
N GLN A 164 17.31 1.08 18.57
CA GLN A 164 18.44 1.15 19.49
C GLN A 164 19.44 2.23 19.08
N ARG A 165 19.73 2.39 17.79
CA ARG A 165 20.58 3.48 17.30
C ARG A 165 19.96 4.85 17.55
N ALA A 166 18.64 5.00 17.39
CA ALA A 166 17.95 6.24 17.73
C ALA A 166 18.03 6.54 19.24
N LEU A 167 17.73 5.54 20.08
CA LEU A 167 17.78 5.66 21.54
C LEU A 167 19.18 6.02 22.05
N ALA A 168 20.22 5.34 21.55
CA ALA A 168 21.60 5.59 21.94
C ALA A 168 22.07 7.01 21.59
N ARG A 169 21.55 7.59 20.49
CA ARG A 169 21.98 8.91 20.01
C ARG A 169 21.14 10.06 20.54
N TYR A 170 19.84 9.85 20.75
CA TYR A 170 18.88 10.93 21.04
C TYR A 170 18.17 10.78 22.38
N GLY A 171 18.44 9.71 23.13
CA GLY A 171 17.74 9.38 24.39
C GLY A 171 16.38 8.74 24.14
N SER A 172 15.63 8.49 25.22
CA SER A 172 14.30 7.88 25.15
C SER A 172 13.20 8.92 24.87
N PRO A 173 12.28 8.66 23.92
CA PRO A 173 11.07 9.45 23.80
C PRO A 173 10.06 9.10 24.90
N GLN A 174 9.04 9.95 25.09
CA GLN A 174 7.93 9.59 25.98
C GLN A 174 7.02 8.51 25.36
N ILE A 175 6.75 8.62 24.05
CA ILE A 175 5.87 7.70 23.32
C ILE A 175 6.55 7.27 22.02
N VAL A 176 6.45 5.98 21.70
CA VAL A 176 6.69 5.46 20.33
C VAL A 176 5.35 5.02 19.74
N ASN A 177 5.02 5.57 18.57
CA ASN A 177 3.85 5.20 17.79
C ASN A 177 4.25 4.32 16.60
N SER A 178 3.59 3.19 16.44
CA SER A 178 3.75 2.30 15.27
C SER A 178 2.39 1.87 14.73
N ASP A 179 2.39 1.29 13.53
CA ASP A 179 1.22 0.52 13.09
C ASP A 179 1.10 -0.81 13.88
N GLN A 180 0.06 -1.58 13.58
CA GLN A 180 -0.16 -2.92 14.17
C GLN A 180 0.52 -4.04 13.38
N GLY A 181 1.62 -3.75 12.67
CA GLY A 181 2.40 -4.72 11.91
C GLY A 181 2.95 -5.84 12.80
N ALA A 182 3.18 -7.02 12.21
CA ALA A 182 3.68 -8.18 12.94
C ALA A 182 5.04 -7.93 13.62
N GLN A 183 5.88 -7.09 13.01
CA GLN A 183 7.21 -6.72 13.48
C GLN A 183 7.14 -5.82 14.72
N PHE A 184 6.25 -4.81 14.72
CA PHE A 184 6.13 -3.89 15.85
C PHE A 184 5.29 -4.44 17.00
N THR A 185 4.49 -5.47 16.73
CA THR A 185 3.75 -6.22 17.74
C THR A 185 4.56 -7.40 18.30
N ALA A 186 5.71 -7.73 17.71
CA ALA A 186 6.59 -8.80 18.19
C ALA A 186 7.16 -8.45 19.57
N THR A 187 7.21 -9.46 20.44
CA THR A 187 7.65 -9.33 21.83
C THR A 187 9.01 -8.67 21.94
N ALA A 188 9.98 -9.07 21.11
CA ALA A 188 11.33 -8.50 21.09
C ALA A 188 11.36 -6.98 20.84
N PHE A 189 10.46 -6.45 19.99
CA PHE A 189 10.37 -5.01 19.76
C PHE A 189 9.74 -4.30 20.95
N THR A 190 8.63 -4.84 21.47
CA THR A 190 7.92 -4.24 22.61
C THR A 190 8.72 -4.30 23.90
N ASP A 191 9.55 -5.33 24.10
CA ASP A 191 10.41 -5.48 25.27
C ASP A 191 11.55 -4.46 25.24
N CYS A 192 12.08 -4.13 24.06
CA CYS A 192 13.06 -3.06 23.90
C CYS A 192 12.48 -1.70 24.34
N LEU A 193 11.21 -1.42 24.03
CA LEU A 193 10.52 -0.20 24.45
C LEU A 193 10.22 -0.18 25.95
N LYS A 194 9.74 -1.31 26.50
CA LYS A 194 9.47 -1.46 27.94
C LYS A 194 10.76 -1.31 28.76
N ALA A 195 11.87 -1.90 28.31
CA ALA A 195 13.16 -1.81 28.99
C ALA A 195 13.69 -0.36 29.04
N ALA A 196 13.27 0.49 28.10
CA ALA A 196 13.61 1.91 28.06
C ALA A 196 12.56 2.82 28.72
N ASP A 197 11.55 2.25 29.38
CA ASP A 197 10.40 2.94 30.00
C ASP A 197 9.62 3.85 29.05
N ILE A 198 9.46 3.39 27.79
CA ILE A 198 8.79 4.15 26.72
C ILE A 198 7.33 3.67 26.61
N ALA A 199 6.39 4.62 26.57
CA ALA A 199 4.99 4.29 26.34
C ALA A 199 4.76 3.85 24.89
N ILE A 200 4.12 2.69 24.72
CA ILE A 200 3.86 2.09 23.40
C ILE A 200 2.46 2.52 22.94
N SER A 201 2.39 3.18 21.78
CA SER A 201 1.15 3.55 21.09
C SER A 201 1.05 2.79 19.77
N MET A 202 -0.11 2.22 19.48
CA MET A 202 -0.36 1.54 18.21
C MET A 202 -1.59 2.11 17.51
N ASP A 203 -1.47 2.36 16.20
CA ASP A 203 -2.56 2.91 15.40
C ASP A 203 -3.76 1.95 15.34
N GLY A 204 -4.97 2.50 15.49
CA GLY A 204 -6.19 1.73 15.24
C GLY A 204 -6.38 1.45 13.75
N ARG A 205 -7.05 0.35 13.40
CA ARG A 205 -7.46 0.07 12.00
C ARG A 205 -8.21 1.30 11.43
N GLY A 206 -7.67 1.90 10.37
CA GLY A 206 -8.30 3.02 9.64
C GLY A 206 -7.87 4.43 10.05
N ARG A 207 -6.84 4.62 10.88
CA ARG A 207 -6.30 5.95 11.26
C ARG A 207 -5.02 6.31 10.50
N TYR A 208 -5.15 6.69 9.23
CA TYR A 208 -4.01 7.06 8.37
C TYR A 208 -3.31 8.37 8.78
N LEU A 209 -4.00 9.25 9.54
CA LEU A 209 -3.48 10.59 9.88
C LEU A 209 -2.23 10.53 10.77
N ASP A 210 -2.07 9.46 11.54
CA ASP A 210 -0.98 9.32 12.51
C ASP A 210 0.32 8.84 11.85
N ASN A 211 0.22 8.09 10.75
CA ASN A 211 1.37 7.72 9.91
C ASN A 211 1.68 8.73 8.80
N ILE A 212 0.97 9.85 8.73
CA ILE A 212 1.06 10.77 7.58
C ILE A 212 2.47 11.31 7.35
N PHE A 213 3.27 11.50 8.39
CA PHE A 213 4.62 12.06 8.27
C PHE A 213 5.62 11.05 7.73
N ILE A 214 5.55 9.81 8.19
CA ILE A 214 6.44 8.75 7.73
C ILE A 214 6.01 8.26 6.35
N GLU A 215 4.70 8.20 6.05
CA GLU A 215 4.19 7.97 4.69
C GLU A 215 4.70 9.03 3.70
N ARG A 216 4.74 10.30 4.12
CA ARG A 216 5.31 11.39 3.30
C ARG A 216 6.81 11.26 3.13
N LEU A 217 7.54 10.87 4.17
CA LEU A 217 8.96 10.56 4.05
C LEU A 217 9.18 9.50 2.96
N TRP A 218 8.41 8.41 3.01
CA TRP A 218 8.49 7.35 2.02
C TRP A 218 8.16 7.82 0.63
N ARG A 219 7.14 8.67 0.48
CA ARG A 219 6.83 9.27 -0.82
C ARG A 219 8.00 10.12 -1.33
N SER A 220 8.59 10.94 -0.48
CA SER A 220 9.67 11.87 -0.88
C SER A 220 10.87 11.09 -1.37
N ILE A 221 11.42 10.17 -0.57
CA ILE A 221 12.60 9.42 -1.01
C ILE A 221 12.32 8.52 -2.22
N LYS A 222 11.12 7.93 -2.33
CA LYS A 222 10.79 7.10 -3.50
C LYS A 222 10.84 7.91 -4.79
N TYR A 223 10.28 9.11 -4.79
CA TYR A 223 10.23 9.97 -5.98
C TYR A 223 11.53 10.74 -6.23
N GLU A 224 12.26 11.12 -5.18
CA GLU A 224 13.45 11.96 -5.29
C GLU A 224 14.74 11.18 -5.45
N LEU A 225 14.75 9.89 -5.09
CA LEU A 225 15.95 9.06 -5.19
C LEU A 225 15.66 7.73 -5.89
N ILE A 226 14.73 6.94 -5.33
CA ILE A 226 14.61 5.52 -5.70
C ILE A 226 14.16 5.33 -7.15
N TYR A 227 13.17 6.11 -7.60
CA TYR A 227 12.66 6.00 -8.97
C TYR A 227 13.54 6.72 -10.00
N LEU A 228 14.46 7.57 -9.56
CA LEU A 228 15.36 8.33 -10.44
C LEU A 228 16.73 7.65 -10.64
N THR A 229 17.05 6.65 -9.82
CA THR A 229 18.41 6.09 -9.75
C THR A 229 18.38 4.59 -10.01
N ALA A 230 19.21 4.12 -10.92
CA ALA A 230 19.52 2.70 -11.06
C ALA A 230 20.62 2.34 -10.07
N PHE A 231 20.35 1.41 -9.15
CA PHE A 231 21.33 0.95 -8.17
C PHE A 231 22.02 -0.32 -8.64
N ASP A 232 23.35 -0.33 -8.60
CA ASP A 232 24.15 -1.49 -9.02
C ASP A 232 24.08 -2.65 -8.02
N ASN A 233 24.04 -2.32 -6.72
CA ASN A 233 24.00 -3.29 -5.63
C ASN A 233 23.46 -2.64 -4.33
N GLY A 234 23.25 -3.46 -3.30
CA GLY A 234 22.73 -2.99 -2.00
C GLY A 234 23.64 -1.99 -1.27
N LEU A 235 24.95 -2.02 -1.52
CA LEU A 235 25.89 -1.06 -0.93
C LEU A 235 25.76 0.32 -1.58
N HIS A 236 25.65 0.37 -2.91
CA HIS A 236 25.36 1.60 -3.66
C HIS A 236 24.03 2.20 -3.17
N LEU A 237 22.97 1.38 -3.08
CA LEU A 237 21.69 1.80 -2.53
C LEU A 237 21.83 2.40 -1.12
N SER A 238 22.48 1.67 -0.20
CA SER A 238 22.64 2.12 1.19
C SER A 238 23.39 3.45 1.30
N ARG A 239 24.40 3.67 0.44
CA ARG A 239 25.16 4.93 0.39
C ARG A 239 24.31 6.10 -0.09
N GLU A 240 23.54 5.93 -1.17
CA GLU A 240 22.69 7.00 -1.69
C GLU A 240 21.52 7.31 -0.76
N VAL A 241 20.92 6.28 -0.17
CA VAL A 241 19.91 6.45 0.87
C VAL A 241 20.49 7.26 2.04
N ASN A 242 21.70 6.91 2.52
CA ASN A 242 22.35 7.68 3.59
C ASN A 242 22.54 9.15 3.22
N ARG A 243 23.05 9.43 2.01
CA ARG A 243 23.21 10.80 1.51
C ARG A 243 21.89 11.56 1.49
N TRP A 244 20.81 10.90 1.06
CA TRP A 244 19.49 11.50 1.03
C TRP A 244 18.94 11.80 2.43
N PHE A 245 19.12 10.93 3.44
CA PHE A 245 18.71 11.24 4.82
C PHE A 245 19.49 12.39 5.43
N ASP A 246 20.80 12.40 5.17
CA ASP A 246 21.66 13.49 5.61
C ASP A 246 21.20 14.82 5.00
N TRP A 247 20.83 14.83 3.72
CA TRP A 247 20.24 15.99 3.08
C TRP A 247 18.86 16.35 3.64
N TYR A 248 17.94 15.39 3.75
CA TYR A 248 16.58 15.59 4.27
C TYR A 248 16.59 16.22 5.67
N ASN A 249 17.42 15.69 6.58
CA ASN A 249 17.54 16.22 7.93
C ASN A 249 18.19 17.61 7.98
N ARG A 250 19.06 17.96 7.02
CA ARG A 250 19.69 19.30 6.97
C ARG A 250 18.79 20.35 6.34
N VAL A 251 18.09 20.00 5.26
CA VAL A 251 17.45 20.98 4.34
C VAL A 251 15.93 20.95 4.47
N CYS A 252 15.33 19.76 4.48
CA CYS A 252 13.88 19.60 4.42
C CYS A 252 13.22 19.70 5.79
N GLN A 253 13.90 19.18 6.83
CA GLN A 253 13.44 19.24 8.21
C GLN A 253 13.13 20.69 8.67
N PRO A 254 14.04 21.69 8.51
CA PRO A 254 13.77 23.06 8.94
C PRO A 254 12.61 23.73 8.18
N VAL A 255 12.42 23.40 6.89
CA VAL A 255 11.37 23.97 6.04
C VAL A 255 9.99 23.44 6.45
N CYS A 256 9.88 22.14 6.70
CA CYS A 256 8.66 21.49 7.19
C CYS A 256 8.21 22.05 8.54
N VAL A 257 9.15 22.30 9.48
CA VAL A 257 8.85 22.85 10.80
C VAL A 257 8.46 24.33 10.72
N LYS A 258 9.20 25.16 9.96
CA LYS A 258 8.97 26.61 9.90
C LYS A 258 7.65 27.00 9.24
N ARG A 259 7.20 26.25 8.24
CA ARG A 259 6.03 26.67 7.45
C ARG A 259 4.70 26.13 7.99
N GLY A 260 4.69 25.28 9.03
CA GLY A 260 3.47 24.56 9.46
C GLY A 260 2.81 23.77 8.31
N ILE A 261 3.58 23.49 7.25
CA ILE A 261 3.07 23.07 5.96
C ILE A 261 2.78 21.57 5.98
N VAL A 262 1.57 21.25 5.52
CA VAL A 262 1.06 19.90 5.35
C VAL A 262 1.24 19.41 3.89
N THR A 263 1.77 20.24 2.97
CA THR A 263 1.87 19.93 1.52
C THR A 263 3.12 20.49 0.82
N TRP A 264 3.84 19.64 0.08
CA TRP A 264 5.20 19.84 -0.45
C TRP A 264 5.36 20.70 -1.72
N GLY A 265 4.30 21.30 -2.27
CA GLY A 265 4.36 21.99 -3.58
C GLY A 265 5.40 23.13 -3.68
N THR A 266 5.86 23.66 -2.54
CA THR A 266 6.67 24.89 -2.47
C THR A 266 8.14 24.70 -2.12
N CYS A 267 8.68 23.47 -2.03
CA CYS A 267 10.10 23.28 -1.70
C CYS A 267 11.02 23.23 -2.93
N LEU A 268 10.52 22.77 -4.08
CA LEU A 268 11.29 22.65 -5.33
C LEU A 268 11.29 23.93 -6.19
N GLN A 269 10.55 24.98 -5.82
CA GLN A 269 10.43 26.23 -6.59
C GLN A 269 11.36 27.35 -6.11
N THR A 270 12.32 27.05 -5.23
CA THR A 270 13.25 28.05 -4.67
C THR A 270 14.73 27.65 -4.81
N GLN A 271 15.05 26.89 -5.86
CA GLN A 271 16.39 26.85 -6.44
C GLN A 271 16.36 27.57 -7.78
#